data_AF-A0A699S1P3-F1
#
_entry.id   AF-A0A699S1P3-F1
#
_cell.length_a   1.000
_cell.length_b   1.000
_cell.length_c   1.000
_cell.angle_alpha   90.00
_cell.angle_beta   90.00
_cell.angle_gamma   90.00
#
_symmetry.space_group_name_H-M   'P 1'
#
loop_
_entity.id
_entity.type
_entity.pdbx_description
1 polymer ?
#
loop_
_entity_poly.entity_id
_entity_poly.type
_entity_poly.pdbx_seq_one_letter_code
_entity_poly.pdbx_strand_id
1 'polypeptide(L)'
;VEKIPLTFESEQHYFGSFVYPLLEETRYELASSMGSMSTAPFADILSVKESTSDENILYNITVGRWRNQYSESGKDDYHTLPGSTSFSIWETGIFF
;
A
#
# COMPACT_ATOMS: atom_id res chain seq x y z
N VAL A 1 -10.41 7.70 -19.98
CA VAL A 1 -10.39 8.64 -18.84
C VAL A 1 -11.50 9.64 -19.06
N GLU A 2 -12.44 9.70 -18.12
CA GLU A 2 -13.49 10.72 -18.11
C GLU A 2 -12.83 12.08 -17.90
N LYS A 3 -13.16 13.08 -18.75
CA LYS A 3 -12.54 14.39 -18.66
C LYS A 3 -13.29 15.23 -17.64
N ILE A 4 -12.55 15.94 -16.79
CA ILE A 4 -13.16 16.93 -15.89
C ILE A 4 -13.83 18.00 -16.76
N PRO A 5 -15.14 18.26 -16.54
CA PRO A 5 -15.86 19.27 -17.31
C PRO A 5 -15.33 20.68 -16.99
N LEU A 6 -15.49 21.60 -17.94
CA LEU A 6 -15.03 22.99 -17.78
C LEU A 6 -15.96 23.83 -16.88
N THR A 7 -17.18 23.35 -16.65
CA THR A 7 -18.22 24.03 -15.86
C THR A 7 -18.98 23.00 -15.04
N PHE A 8 -19.46 23.42 -13.87
CA PHE A 8 -20.19 22.55 -12.93
C PHE A 8 -21.56 23.13 -12.63
N GLU A 9 -22.53 22.23 -12.48
CA GLU A 9 -23.94 22.59 -12.26
C GLU A 9 -24.29 22.69 -10.77
N SER A 10 -23.49 22.05 -9.91
CA SER A 10 -23.63 22.05 -8.46
C SER A 10 -22.31 21.66 -7.79
N GLU A 11 -22.22 21.86 -6.47
CA GLU A 11 -21.08 21.38 -5.68
C GLU A 11 -20.98 19.85 -5.72
N GLN A 12 -22.10 19.14 -5.69
CA GLN A 12 -22.12 17.68 -5.80
C GLN A 12 -21.60 17.21 -7.17
N HIS A 13 -21.96 17.91 -8.25
CA HIS A 13 -21.44 17.63 -9.57
C HIS A 13 -19.93 17.92 -9.64
N TYR A 14 -19.45 18.99 -9.00
CA TYR A 14 -18.03 19.28 -8.86
C TYR A 14 -17.29 18.13 -8.16
N PHE A 15 -17.65 17.77 -6.93
CA PHE A 15 -16.96 16.71 -6.19
C PHE A 15 -17.05 15.35 -6.89
N GLY A 16 -18.21 15.03 -7.47
CA GLY A 16 -18.40 13.78 -8.22
C GLY A 16 -17.49 13.66 -9.43
N SER A 17 -17.18 14.78 -10.11
CA SER A 17 -16.33 14.80 -11.31
C SER A 17 -14.87 14.41 -11.05
N PHE A 18 -14.39 14.54 -9.80
CA PHE A 18 -13.01 14.21 -9.44
C PHE A 18 -12.82 12.77 -8.94
N VAL A 19 -13.90 12.04 -8.65
CA VAL A 19 -13.81 10.68 -8.09
C VAL A 19 -13.01 9.75 -8.99
N TYR A 20 -13.38 9.64 -10.27
CA TYR A 20 -12.68 8.77 -11.22
C TYR A 20 -11.27 9.27 -11.59
N PRO A 21 -11.05 10.56 -11.88
CA PRO A 21 -9.70 11.08 -12.12
C PRO A 21 -8.72 10.79 -10.98
N LEU A 22 -9.12 11.03 -9.72
CA LEU A 22 -8.26 10.77 -8.56
C LEU A 22 -7.99 9.27 -8.36
N LEU A 23 -9.00 8.43 -8.60
CA LEU A 23 -8.84 6.98 -8.54
C LEU A 23 -7.86 6.48 -9.61
N GLU A 24 -7.96 7.00 -10.83
CA GLU A 24 -7.07 6.65 -11.93
C GLU A 24 -5.64 7.14 -11.71
N GLU A 25 -5.46 8.34 -11.15
CA GLU A 25 -4.17 8.86 -10.73
C GLU A 25 -3.53 7.97 -9.65
N THR A 26 -4.27 7.66 -8.59
CA THR A 26 -3.79 6.77 -7.52
C THR A 26 -3.45 5.38 -8.05
N ARG A 27 -4.29 4.82 -8.95
CA ARG A 27 -4.04 3.54 -9.61
C ARG A 27 -2.74 3.58 -10.43
N TYR A 28 -2.48 4.67 -11.14
CA TYR A 28 -1.28 4.84 -11.93
C TYR A 28 -0.02 4.91 -11.06
N GLU A 29 -0.05 5.69 -9.98
CA GLU A 29 1.08 5.78 -9.05
C GLU A 29 1.39 4.43 -8.39
N LEU A 30 0.36 3.74 -7.91
CA LEU A 30 0.50 2.39 -7.36
C LEU A 30 1.10 1.44 -8.40
N ALA A 31 0.55 1.38 -9.61
CA ALA A 31 1.06 0.51 -10.67
C ALA A 31 2.52 0.84 -11.05
N SER A 32 2.89 2.12 -11.08
CA SER A 32 4.27 2.54 -11.32
C SER A 32 5.22 2.10 -10.21
N SER A 33 4.78 2.12 -8.96
CA SER A 33 5.58 1.66 -7.82
C SER A 33 5.72 0.12 -7.76
N MET A 34 4.76 -0.63 -8.31
CA MET A 34 4.79 -2.09 -8.29
C MET A 34 5.96 -2.70 -9.10
N GLY A 35 6.55 -1.95 -10.03
CA GLY A 35 7.69 -2.43 -10.83
C GLY A 35 8.91 -2.83 -9.99
N SER A 36 9.14 -2.17 -8.84
CA SER A 36 10.24 -2.48 -7.93
C SER A 36 9.91 -3.59 -6.92
N MET A 37 8.65 -4.00 -6.80
CA MET A 37 8.23 -5.05 -5.85
C MET A 37 8.86 -6.41 -6.13
N SER A 38 9.22 -6.69 -7.38
CA SER A 38 9.94 -7.92 -7.76
C SER A 38 11.28 -8.09 -7.02
N THR A 39 11.88 -6.99 -6.56
CA THR A 39 13.15 -6.96 -5.83
C THR A 39 12.96 -6.77 -4.32
N ALA A 40 11.73 -6.55 -3.87
CA ALA A 40 11.45 -6.27 -2.47
C ALA A 40 11.65 -7.51 -1.58
N PRO A 41 12.11 -7.34 -0.33
CA PRO A 41 12.11 -8.39 0.67
C PRO A 41 10.69 -8.94 0.90
N PHE A 42 10.59 -10.25 1.14
CA PHE A 42 9.30 -10.92 1.37
C PHE A 42 9.41 -11.92 2.54
N ALA A 43 8.30 -12.14 3.24
CA ALA A 43 8.20 -13.10 4.34
C ALA A 43 6.93 -13.95 4.21
N ASP A 44 7.01 -15.20 4.65
CA ASP A 44 5.84 -16.08 4.69
C ASP A 44 4.90 -15.65 5.83
N ILE A 45 3.59 -15.64 5.58
CA ILE A 45 2.59 -15.45 6.64
C ILE A 45 2.46 -16.76 7.40
N LEU A 46 2.74 -16.74 8.71
CA LEU A 46 2.67 -17.90 9.59
C LEU A 46 1.29 -18.07 10.23
N SER A 47 0.62 -16.95 10.58
CA SER A 47 -0.75 -17.01 11.08
C SER A 47 -1.47 -15.67 10.89
N VAL A 48 -2.78 -15.74 10.70
CA VAL A 48 -3.69 -14.59 10.68
C VAL A 48 -4.73 -14.84 11.76
N LYS A 49 -4.87 -13.91 12.69
CA LYS A 49 -5.84 -13.97 13.77
C LYS A 49 -6.66 -12.70 13.77
N GLU A 50 -7.98 -12.84 13.72
CA GLU A 50 -8.86 -11.71 13.96
C GLU A 50 -8.65 -11.23 15.41
N SER A 51 -8.38 -9.93 15.57
CA SER A 51 -8.42 -9.30 16.87
C SER A 51 -9.79 -8.68 17.04
N THR A 52 -10.55 -9.23 17.97
CA THR A 52 -11.87 -8.71 18.34
C THR A 52 -11.66 -7.35 19.00
N SER A 53 -11.90 -6.29 18.23
CA SER A 53 -12.22 -4.97 18.77
C SER A 53 -13.65 -4.67 18.34
N ASP A 54 -14.49 -4.24 19.27
CA ASP A 54 -15.94 -4.08 19.04
C ASP A 54 -16.28 -3.05 17.94
N GLU A 55 -15.30 -2.26 17.49
CA GLU A 55 -15.49 -1.15 16.54
C GLU A 55 -14.75 -1.34 15.20
N ASN A 56 -13.70 -2.17 15.13
CA ASN A 56 -12.88 -2.33 13.91
C ASN A 56 -12.53 -3.79 13.63
N ILE A 57 -12.58 -4.17 12.34
CA ILE A 57 -12.06 -5.44 11.85
C ILE A 57 -10.54 -5.34 11.80
N LEU A 58 -9.88 -5.85 12.83
CA LEU A 58 -8.44 -5.83 12.96
C LEU A 58 -7.89 -7.26 12.83
N TYR A 59 -6.74 -7.41 12.17
CA TYR A 59 -6.06 -8.70 12.01
C TYR A 59 -4.65 -8.64 12.56
N ASN A 60 -4.35 -9.54 13.49
CA ASN A 60 -3.00 -9.84 13.93
C ASN A 60 -2.37 -10.85 12.96
N ILE A 61 -1.39 -10.39 12.19
CA ILE A 61 -0.64 -11.21 11.25
C ILE A 61 0.73 -11.51 11.84
N THR A 62 1.04 -12.80 11.98
CA THR A 62 2.40 -13.26 12.33
C THR A 62 3.14 -13.60 11.05
N VAL A 63 4.30 -13.00 10.83
CA VAL A 63 5.15 -13.26 9.68
C VAL A 63 6.42 -14.01 10.08
N GLY A 64 6.95 -14.80 9.16
CA GLY A 64 8.19 -15.53 9.31
C GLY A 64 9.42 -14.65 9.05
N ARG A 65 10.55 -15.30 8.79
CA ARG A 65 11.81 -14.63 8.47
C ARG A 65 11.72 -13.93 7.12
N TRP A 66 12.17 -12.68 7.05
CA TRP A 66 12.27 -11.93 5.81
C TRP A 66 13.40 -12.48 4.92
N ARG A 67 13.11 -12.62 3.63
CA ARG A 67 14.02 -13.11 2.59
C ARG A 67 14.21 -12.05 1.52
N ASN A 68 15.42 -11.89 1.02
CA ASN A 68 15.74 -11.03 -0.13
C ASN A 68 16.18 -11.91 -1.31
N GLN A 69 15.51 -11.77 -2.46
CA GLN A 69 15.77 -12.54 -3.68
C GLN A 69 17.17 -12.30 -4.27
N TYR A 70 17.76 -11.13 -4.03
CA TYR A 70 19.03 -10.70 -4.64
C TYR A 70 20.24 -10.79 -3.68
N SER A 71 20.08 -11.44 -2.52
CA SER A 71 21.22 -11.69 -1.64
C SER A 71 22.11 -12.80 -2.24
N GLU A 72 23.14 -12.40 -2.99
CA GLU A 72 24.01 -13.30 -3.77
C GLU A 72 24.84 -14.28 -2.90
N SER A 73 24.66 -14.31 -1.59
CA SER A 73 25.32 -15.28 -0.72
C SER A 73 24.62 -15.46 0.61
N GLY A 74 23.29 -15.67 0.65
CA GLY A 74 22.58 -16.30 1.77
C GLY A 74 22.97 -15.88 3.20
N LYS A 75 23.31 -14.60 3.43
CA LYS A 75 23.90 -14.16 4.71
C LYS A 75 23.28 -12.96 5.37
N ASP A 76 22.50 -12.14 4.67
CA ASP A 76 21.89 -10.99 5.32
C ASP A 76 20.37 -11.14 5.34
N ASP A 77 19.87 -11.50 6.51
CA ASP A 77 18.46 -11.31 6.83
C ASP A 77 18.13 -9.83 6.66
N TYR A 78 16.96 -9.56 6.10
CA TYR A 78 16.47 -8.20 6.09
C TYR A 78 16.22 -7.76 7.53
N HIS A 79 17.11 -6.93 8.04
CA HIS A 79 16.97 -6.26 9.32
C HIS A 79 16.20 -4.96 9.09
N THR A 80 14.97 -4.88 9.59
CA THR A 80 14.26 -3.61 9.73
C THR A 80 15.06 -2.72 10.69
N LEU A 81 15.77 -1.74 10.15
CA LEU A 81 16.47 -0.75 10.97
C LEU A 81 15.44 0.14 11.67
N PRO A 82 15.63 0.49 12.94
CA PRO A 82 14.83 1.54 13.57
C PRO A 82 14.98 2.83 12.77
N GLY A 83 13.91 3.26 12.08
CA GLY A 83 13.91 4.44 11.21
C GLY A 83 14.08 4.18 9.71
N SER A 84 14.14 2.92 9.24
CA SER A 84 13.97 2.64 7.81
C SER A 84 12.50 2.78 7.43
N THR A 85 12.18 3.66 6.47
CA THR A 85 10.85 3.78 5.90
C THR A 85 10.44 2.47 5.23
N SER A 86 9.72 1.63 5.95
CA SER A 86 8.98 0.51 5.38
C SER A 86 7.62 1.04 4.96
N PHE A 87 7.21 0.77 3.72
CA PHE A 87 5.89 1.14 3.22
C PHE A 87 4.81 0.38 3.99
N SER A 88 4.30 0.98 5.07
CA SER A 88 3.11 0.52 5.76
C SER A 88 1.90 1.27 5.22
N ILE A 89 1.10 0.58 4.41
CA ILE A 89 -0.18 1.07 3.92
C ILE A 89 -1.15 1.06 5.10
N TRP A 90 -1.48 2.24 5.62
CA TRP A 90 -2.64 2.45 6.50
C TRP A 90 -3.67 3.27 5.74
N GLU A 91 -4.95 3.21 6.14
CA GLU A 91 -6.13 3.67 5.38
C GLU A 91 -6.13 5.14 4.90
N THR A 92 -5.10 5.93 5.20
CA THR A 92 -5.01 7.36 4.85
C THR A 92 -3.71 7.76 4.15
N GLY A 93 -3.12 6.87 3.34
CA GLY A 93 -2.09 7.23 2.36
C GLY A 93 -0.65 6.82 2.72
N ILE A 94 0.23 6.92 1.72
CA ILE A 94 1.66 6.59 1.83
C ILE A 94 2.40 7.81 2.41
N PHE A 95 3.06 7.65 3.55
CA PHE A 95 3.97 8.66 4.11
C PHE A 95 5.38 8.08 4.29
N PHE A 96 6.39 8.94 4.13
CA PHE A 96 7.83 8.62 4.20
C PHE A 96 8.36 8.53 5.63
#